data_AF-A0A015K521-F1
#
_entry.id   AF-A0A015K521-F1
#
_cell.length_a   1.000
_cell.length_b   1.000
_cell.length_c   1.000
_cell.angle_alpha   90.00
_cell.angle_beta   90.00
_cell.angle_gamma   90.00
#
_symmetry.space_group_name_H-M   'P 1'
#
loop_
_entity.id
_entity.type
_entity.pdbx_description
1 polymer ?
#
loop_
_entity_poly.entity_id
_entity_poly.type
_entity_poly.pdbx_seq_one_letter_code
_entity_poly.pdbx_strand_id
1 'polypeptide(L)'
;MKLMIYIFCFNNCFGLLRAVIDTLSPLNGDRKCFRLVNGVLLERTVKDVLPALQTNHDGVKNIMNNLVHSYKTKEEEFIAFQKEHNIKVISRS
;
A
#
# COMPACT_ATOMS: atom_id res chain seq x y z
N MET A 1 15.15 12.37 21.24
CA MET A 1 15.76 12.32 19.88
C MET A 1 15.58 10.99 19.12
N LYS A 2 15.51 9.82 19.77
CA LYS A 2 15.38 8.51 19.07
C LYS A 2 14.12 8.31 18.20
N LEU A 3 13.01 9.01 18.47
CA LEU A 3 11.76 8.84 17.71
C LEU A 3 11.70 9.66 16.40
N MET A 4 12.47 10.75 16.29
CA MET A 4 12.37 11.68 15.15
C MET A 4 13.03 11.14 13.87
N ILE A 5 13.90 10.14 14.00
CA ILE A 5 14.62 9.51 12.88
C ILE A 5 13.74 8.49 12.16
N TYR A 6 12.84 7.78 12.86
CA TYR A 6 12.09 6.66 12.27
C TYR A 6 10.92 7.07 11.35
N ILE A 7 10.45 8.32 11.41
CA ILE A 7 9.39 8.81 10.51
C ILE A 7 9.98 9.55 9.28
N PHE A 8 11.28 9.83 9.27
CA PHE A 8 11.89 10.64 8.20
C PHE A 8 12.17 9.85 6.90
N CYS A 9 12.09 8.51 6.92
CA CYS A 9 12.19 7.67 5.72
C CYS A 9 10.81 7.25 5.19
N PHE A 10 9.91 8.19 4.93
CA PHE A 10 8.57 7.89 4.39
C PHE A 10 8.52 8.06 2.87
N ASN A 11 9.23 7.18 2.15
CA ASN A 11 8.91 6.91 0.74
C ASN A 11 8.03 5.66 0.66
N ASN A 12 6.93 5.78 -0.06
CA ASN A 12 5.78 4.87 -0.16
C ASN A 12 6.14 3.47 -0.67
N CYS A 13 6.83 2.67 0.12
CA CYS A 13 6.94 1.24 -0.09
C CYS A 13 5.90 0.54 0.80
N PHE A 14 4.99 -0.24 0.22
CA PHE A 14 3.88 -0.93 0.90
C PHE A 14 4.31 -1.67 2.18
N GLY A 15 5.50 -2.28 2.20
CA GLY A 15 6.03 -2.98 3.38
C GLY A 15 6.36 -2.07 4.57
N LEU A 16 6.61 -0.78 4.34
CA LEU A 16 7.01 0.15 5.40
C LEU A 16 5.82 0.62 6.24
N LEU A 17 4.62 0.76 5.64
CA LEU A 17 3.41 1.17 6.39
C LEU A 17 3.10 0.19 7.51
N ARG A 18 3.24 -1.11 7.24
CA ARG A 18 3.00 -2.16 8.23
C ARG A 18 3.98 -2.09 9.40
N ALA A 19 5.27 -1.97 9.11
CA ALA A 19 6.30 -1.85 10.14
C ALA A 19 6.11 -0.59 11.01
N VAL A 20 5.66 0.52 10.42
CA VAL A 20 5.37 1.75 11.16
C VAL A 20 4.14 1.58 12.05
N ILE A 21 3.08 0.91 11.58
CA ILE A 21 1.90 0.61 12.42
C ILE A 21 2.28 -0.31 13.59
N ASP A 22 3.03 -1.38 13.33
CA ASP A 22 3.43 -2.35 14.36
C ASP A 22 4.33 -1.73 15.43
N THR A 23 5.17 -0.75 15.06
CA THR A 23 6.01 -0.01 16.02
C THR A 23 5.28 1.10 16.77
N LEU A 24 4.22 1.69 16.19
CA LEU A 24 3.41 2.73 16.82
C LEU A 24 2.29 2.17 17.70
N SER A 25 1.76 0.98 17.39
CA SER A 25 0.67 0.34 18.15
C SER A 25 0.94 0.15 19.65
N PRO A 26 2.15 -0.21 20.12
CA PRO A 26 2.40 -0.37 21.56
C PRO A 26 2.68 0.97 22.27
N LEU A 27 2.67 2.09 21.56
CA LEU A 27 3.01 3.40 22.12
C LEU A 27 1.76 4.13 22.63
N ASN A 28 1.95 4.96 23.65
CA ASN A 28 0.88 5.80 24.19
C ASN A 28 0.34 6.78 23.13
N GLY A 29 -0.99 6.81 22.97
CA GLY A 29 -1.73 7.60 21.99
C GLY A 29 -1.53 9.12 22.10
N ASP A 30 -1.21 9.63 23.29
CA ASP A 30 -0.98 11.07 23.52
C ASP A 30 0.46 11.52 23.23
N ARG A 31 1.34 10.60 22.82
CA ARG A 31 2.69 10.96 22.39
C ARG A 31 2.62 11.77 21.08
N LYS A 32 3.44 12.83 21.04
CA LYS A 32 3.63 13.63 19.84
C LYS A 32 4.31 12.81 18.74
N CYS A 33 3.72 12.86 17.55
CA CYS A 33 4.14 12.24 16.32
C CYS A 33 4.34 13.34 15.28
N PHE A 34 5.39 13.24 14.47
CA PHE A 34 5.70 14.25 13.46
C PHE A 34 5.61 13.62 12.08
N ARG A 35 4.71 14.10 11.23
CA ARG A 35 4.58 13.63 9.84
C ARG A 35 5.26 14.61 8.91
N LEU A 36 6.23 14.16 8.13
CA LEU A 36 6.81 14.97 7.06
C LEU A 36 5.96 14.83 5.79
N VAL A 37 5.49 15.94 5.25
CA VAL A 37 4.75 15.99 3.98
C VAL A 37 5.30 17.13 3.13
N ASN A 38 5.79 16.83 1.93
CA ASN A 38 6.32 17.82 0.98
C ASN A 38 7.34 18.78 1.60
N GLY A 39 8.21 18.28 2.48
CA GLY A 39 9.24 19.08 3.16
C GLY A 39 8.75 19.87 4.39
N VAL A 40 7.46 19.82 4.73
CA VAL A 40 6.90 20.45 5.94
C VAL A 40 6.66 19.39 7.01
N LEU A 41 7.12 19.67 8.23
CA LEU A 41 6.94 18.79 9.38
C LEU A 41 5.65 19.17 10.12
N LEU A 42 4.69 18.25 10.20
CA LEU A 42 3.42 18.44 10.88
C LEU A 42 3.41 17.72 12.23
N GLU A 43 3.16 18.46 13.30
CA GLU A 43 2.96 17.89 14.64
C GLU A 43 1.53 17.35 14.79
N ARG A 44 1.40 16.08 15.18
CA ARG A 44 0.14 15.36 15.46
C ARG A 44 0.33 14.42 16.65
N THR A 45 -0.72 13.75 17.09
CA THR A 45 -0.62 12.72 18.12
C THR A 45 -0.70 11.32 17.51
N VAL A 46 -0.21 10.30 18.22
CA VAL A 46 -0.28 8.90 17.75
C VAL A 46 -1.72 8.46 17.49
N LYS A 47 -2.67 8.88 18.33
CA LYS A 47 -4.11 8.60 18.13
C LYS A 47 -4.69 9.16 16.83
N ASP A 48 -4.19 10.29 16.35
CA ASP A 48 -4.65 10.89 15.08
C ASP A 48 -3.99 10.23 13.87
N VAL A 49 -2.76 9.73 14.02
CA VAL A 49 -1.94 9.23 12.91
C VAL A 49 -2.19 7.75 12.63
N LEU A 50 -2.40 6.93 13.67
CA LEU A 50 -2.67 5.49 13.53
C LEU A 50 -3.84 5.16 12.57
N PRO A 51 -5.04 5.75 12.72
CA PRO A 51 -6.15 5.42 11.83
C PRO A 51 -5.88 5.84 10.38
N ALA A 52 -5.18 6.97 10.18
CA ALA A 52 -4.80 7.41 8.85
C ALA A 52 -3.83 6.43 8.17
N LEU A 53 -2.86 5.89 8.93
CA LEU A 53 -1.93 4.88 8.41
C LEU A 53 -2.63 3.56 8.07
N GLN A 54 -3.56 3.10 8.91
CA GLN A 54 -4.34 1.88 8.68
C GLN A 54 -5.22 2.00 7.43
N THR A 55 -6.01 3.07 7.32
CA THR A 55 -6.86 3.32 6.15
C THR A 55 -6.04 3.39 4.86
N ASN A 56 -4.86 4.03 4.89
CA ASN A 56 -3.99 4.10 3.72
C ASN A 56 -3.43 2.73 3.34
N HIS A 57 -2.98 1.94 4.31
CA HIS A 57 -2.49 0.58 4.07
C HIS A 57 -3.57 -0.30 3.42
N ASP A 58 -4.78 -0.27 3.98
CA ASP A 58 -5.89 -1.09 3.49
C ASP A 58 -6.40 -0.60 2.13
N GLY A 59 -6.39 0.71 1.88
CA GLY A 59 -6.68 1.28 0.57
C GLY A 59 -5.74 0.75 -0.51
N VAL A 60 -4.43 0.77 -0.26
CA VAL A 60 -3.43 0.24 -1.21
C VAL A 60 -3.60 -1.27 -1.41
N LYS A 61 -3.86 -2.03 -0.34
CA LYS A 61 -4.13 -3.47 -0.43
C LYS A 61 -5.35 -3.78 -1.29
N ASN A 62 -6.42 -3.01 -1.13
CA ASN A 62 -7.64 -3.17 -1.92
C ASN A 62 -7.40 -2.88 -3.40
N ILE A 63 -6.64 -1.83 -3.72
CA ILE A 63 -6.28 -1.51 -5.11
C ILE A 63 -5.46 -2.64 -5.74
N MET A 64 -4.50 -3.22 -5.01
CA MET A 64 -3.73 -4.37 -5.48
C MET A 64 -4.63 -5.58 -5.77
N ASN A 65 -5.55 -5.90 -4.88
CA ASN A 65 -6.50 -7.00 -5.08
C ASN A 65 -7.41 -6.77 -6.29
N ASN A 66 -7.90 -5.54 -6.46
CA ASN A 66 -8.73 -5.18 -7.61
C ASN A 66 -7.97 -5.31 -8.91
N LEU A 67 -6.69 -4.89 -8.95
CA LEU A 67 -5.85 -5.04 -10.14
C LEU A 67 -5.62 -6.51 -10.50
N VAL A 68 -5.34 -7.36 -9.50
CA VAL A 68 -5.18 -8.81 -9.70
C VAL A 68 -6.48 -9.43 -10.20
N HIS A 69 -7.63 -9.03 -9.66
CA HIS A 69 -8.93 -9.50 -10.11
C HIS A 69 -9.19 -9.10 -11.57
N SER A 70 -9.02 -7.82 -11.92
CA SER A 70 -9.18 -7.33 -13.29
C SER A 70 -8.25 -8.05 -14.27
N TYR A 71 -7.01 -8.34 -13.86
CA TYR A 71 -6.07 -9.11 -14.68
C TYR A 71 -6.60 -10.51 -14.97
N LYS A 72 -7.04 -11.25 -13.96
CA LYS A 72 -7.57 -12.62 -14.11
C LYS A 72 -8.83 -12.66 -14.97
N THR A 73 -9.75 -11.73 -14.77
CA THR A 73 -10.95 -11.63 -15.62
C THR A 73 -10.58 -11.42 -17.08
N LYS A 74 -9.61 -10.55 -17.37
CA LYS A 74 -9.14 -10.32 -18.75
C LYS A 74 -8.40 -11.52 -19.33
N GLU A 75 -7.65 -12.25 -18.51
CA GLU A 75 -7.01 -13.50 -18.91
C GLU A 75 -8.05 -14.57 -19.30
N GLU A 76 -9.11 -14.73 -18.50
CA GLU A 76 -10.21 -15.65 -18.78
C GLU A 76 -10.97 -15.27 -20.06
N GLU A 77 -11.31 -13.99 -20.23
CA GLU A 77 -11.93 -13.46 -21.45
C GLU A 77 -11.04 -13.73 -22.68
N PHE A 78 -9.73 -13.53 -22.56
CA PHE A 78 -8.77 -13.75 -23.63
C PHE A 78 -8.68 -15.24 -24.01
N ILE A 79 -8.66 -16.14 -23.03
CA ILE A 79 -8.68 -17.59 -23.26
C ILE A 79 -9.98 -18.03 -23.92
N ALA A 80 -11.12 -17.48 -23.49
CA ALA A 80 -12.42 -17.76 -24.12
C ALA A 80 -12.44 -17.31 -25.59
N PHE A 81 -11.95 -16.11 -25.87
CA PHE A 81 -11.84 -15.56 -27.21
C PHE A 81 -10.93 -16.40 -28.12
N GLN A 82 -9.78 -16.87 -27.62
CA GLN A 82 -8.90 -17.76 -28.39
C GLN A 82 -9.59 -19.07 -28.77
N LYS A 83 -10.37 -19.66 -27.86
CA LYS A 83 -11.12 -20.91 -28.09
C LYS A 83 -12.22 -20.72 -29.13
N GLU A 84 -12.98 -19.64 -29.03
CA GLU A 84 -14.08 -19.34 -29.95
C GLU A 84 -13.58 -19.16 -31.39
N HIS A 85 -12.45 -18.46 -31.56
CA HIS A 85 -11.90 -18.14 -32.87
C HIS A 85 -10.79 -19.08 -33.35
N ASN A 86 -10.53 -20.19 -32.64
CA ASN A 86 -9.45 -21.14 -32.94
C ASN A 86 -8.08 -20.48 -33.16
N ILE A 87 -7.77 -19.42 -32.40
CA ILE A 87 -6.54 -18.65 -32.54
C ILE A 87 -5.39 -19.47 -31.95
N LYS A 88 -4.40 -19.82 -32.77
CA LYS A 88 -3.20 -20.54 -32.35
C LYS A 88 -2.06 -19.55 -32.14
N VAL A 89 -1.51 -19.51 -30.93
CA VAL A 89 -0.30 -18.72 -30.64
C VAL A 89 0.88 -19.40 -31.34
N ILE A 90 1.47 -18.73 -32.31
CA ILE A 90 2.68 -19.19 -32.99
C ILE A 90 3.87 -18.57 -32.25
N SER A 91 4.60 -19.34 -31.44
CA SER A 91 5.89 -18.88 -30.93
C SER A 91 6.92 -18.96 -32.06
N ARG A 92 7.48 -17.81 -32.46
CA ARG A 92 8.70 -17.81 -33.28
C ARG A 92 9.88 -18.08 -32.35
N SER A 93 10.61 -19.14 -32.65
CA SER A 93 11.92 -19.47 -32.05
C SER A 93 12.99 -18.55 -32.60
#